data_AF-A0A847NU79-F1
#
_entry.id   AF-A0A847NU79-F1
#
_cell.length_a   1.000
_cell.length_b   1.000
_cell.length_c   1.000
_cell.angle_alpha   90.00
_cell.angle_beta   90.00
_cell.angle_gamma   90.00
#
_symmetry.space_group_name_H-M   'P 1'
#
loop_
_entity.id
_entity.type
_entity.pdbx_description
1 polymer ?
#
loop_
_entity_poly.entity_id
_entity_poly.type
_entity_poly.pdbx_seq_one_letter_code
_entity_poly.pdbx_strand_id
1 'polypeptide(L)'
;MMIYLDKDNLEKIKNNIKDLNSNISKFSGIKKFEEKILPKYENYKKDDLIISIKSEIAIKGFYSDLVPYLRKKDDTNDYPTAGDGRKKILTYSLYGLINEEKQESKIVLYLIEEPENNLHKSLQVSLSKVLFSTQNYEYIFLTTHSPYIIYEMDNANLVRIYKEKELLTPSILYKVPEEYVKFKKVLNRTLAEALFSSKVLLVEGPSEQLLFERIFEYKRPDYEENGIYILPVNGIGFLKYKDILDKLKIYYAIKTDNDLRKNNNEYVLLGFRRCNKFGLSTVY
;
A
#
# COMPACT_ATOMS: atom_id res chain seq x y z
N MET A 1 -26.77 -7.29 -10.65
CA MET A 1 -27.94 -8.11 -10.21
C MET A 1 -28.71 -7.24 -9.23
N MET A 2 -29.85 -6.67 -9.60
CA MET A 2 -30.61 -5.77 -8.70
C MET A 2 -31.05 -6.54 -7.45
N ILE A 3 -30.38 -6.33 -6.32
CA ILE A 3 -30.85 -6.80 -5.03
C ILE A 3 -32.05 -5.92 -4.67
N TYR A 4 -33.26 -6.46 -4.85
CA TYR A 4 -34.51 -5.82 -4.46
C TYR A 4 -34.46 -5.45 -2.98
N LEU A 5 -34.49 -4.15 -2.68
CA LEU A 5 -34.67 -3.66 -1.33
C LEU A 5 -36.06 -4.02 -0.83
N ASP A 6 -36.14 -5.04 0.02
CA ASP A 6 -37.35 -5.52 0.66
C ASP A 6 -37.84 -4.49 1.72
N LYS A 7 -38.73 -3.59 1.28
CA LYS A 7 -39.20 -2.44 2.08
C LYS A 7 -39.89 -2.85 3.38
N ASP A 8 -40.57 -3.98 3.39
CA ASP A 8 -41.31 -4.45 4.56
C ASP A 8 -40.36 -4.96 5.66
N ASN A 9 -39.31 -5.66 5.26
CA ASN A 9 -38.24 -6.07 6.18
C ASN A 9 -37.44 -4.88 6.69
N LEU A 10 -37.25 -3.85 5.87
CA LEU A 10 -36.63 -2.58 6.24
C LEU A 10 -37.35 -1.88 7.40
N GLU A 11 -38.67 -1.77 7.33
CA GLU A 11 -39.46 -1.14 8.40
C GLU A 11 -39.44 -1.96 9.69
N LYS A 12 -39.54 -3.29 9.58
CA LYS A 12 -39.42 -4.18 10.75
C LYS A 12 -38.08 -4.01 11.45
N ILE A 13 -36.97 -3.99 10.71
CA ILE A 13 -35.64 -3.81 11.30
C ILE A 13 -35.50 -2.42 11.95
N LYS A 14 -36.00 -1.36 11.31
CA LYS A 14 -36.00 -0.01 11.91
C LYS A 14 -36.77 0.03 13.23
N ASN A 15 -37.91 -0.66 13.32
CA ASN A 15 -38.67 -0.76 14.55
C ASN A 15 -37.91 -1.53 15.64
N ASN A 16 -37.30 -2.66 15.29
CA ASN A 16 -36.47 -3.43 16.24
C ASN A 16 -35.29 -2.60 16.79
N ILE A 17 -34.67 -1.76 15.95
CA ILE A 17 -33.59 -0.87 16.38
C ILE A 17 -34.10 0.23 17.31
N LYS A 18 -35.28 0.81 17.04
CA LYS A 18 -35.93 1.75 17.97
C LYS A 18 -36.19 1.10 19.33
N ASP A 19 -36.70 -0.13 19.32
CA ASP A 19 -36.97 -0.89 20.54
C ASP A 19 -35.68 -1.19 21.30
N LEU A 20 -34.62 -1.60 20.60
CA LEU A 20 -33.29 -1.82 21.18
C LEU A 20 -32.75 -0.54 21.84
N ASN A 21 -32.76 0.59 21.13
CA ASN A 21 -32.29 1.87 21.66
C ASN A 21 -33.10 2.31 22.90
N SER A 22 -34.42 2.09 22.88
CA SER A 22 -35.29 2.32 24.04
C SER A 22 -34.93 1.40 25.22
N ASN A 23 -34.67 0.12 24.96
CA ASN A 23 -34.31 -0.85 26.00
C ASN A 23 -32.94 -0.54 26.63
N ILE A 24 -31.95 -0.13 25.83
CA ILE A 24 -30.64 0.31 26.34
C ILE A 24 -30.82 1.55 27.23
N SER A 25 -31.59 2.55 26.79
CA SER A 25 -31.82 3.79 27.56
C SER A 25 -32.55 3.53 28.90
N LYS A 26 -33.30 2.42 29.01
CA LYS A 26 -33.98 2.02 30.26
C LYS A 26 -33.09 1.27 31.23
N PHE A 27 -31.88 0.87 30.82
CA PHE A 27 -30.98 0.07 31.66
C PHE A 27 -30.60 0.83 32.94
N SER A 28 -30.68 0.16 34.08
CA SER A 28 -30.49 0.78 35.39
C SER A 28 -29.11 1.43 35.57
N GLY A 29 -28.08 0.86 34.94
CA GLY A 29 -26.74 1.44 34.90
C GLY A 29 -26.68 2.79 34.17
N ILE A 30 -27.45 2.96 33.09
CA ILE A 30 -27.50 4.21 32.31
C ILE A 30 -28.28 5.28 33.08
N LYS A 31 -29.42 4.93 33.70
CA LYS A 31 -30.16 5.87 34.57
C LYS A 31 -29.32 6.38 35.74
N LYS A 32 -28.60 5.47 36.42
CA LYS A 32 -27.65 5.86 37.48
C LYS A 32 -26.51 6.74 36.99
N PHE A 33 -26.17 6.66 35.70
CA PHE A 33 -25.14 7.48 35.10
C PHE A 33 -25.68 8.86 34.70
N GLU A 34 -26.91 8.95 34.19
CA GLU A 34 -27.65 10.20 33.95
C GLU A 34 -27.74 11.04 35.24
N GLU A 35 -28.15 10.42 36.35
CA GLU A 35 -28.23 11.05 37.68
C GLU A 35 -26.88 11.59 38.17
N LYS A 36 -25.76 10.97 37.77
CA LYS A 36 -24.41 11.39 38.15
C LYS A 36 -23.83 12.47 37.26
N ILE A 37 -24.32 12.61 36.02
CA ILE A 37 -23.83 13.62 35.08
C ILE A 37 -24.40 14.98 35.40
N LEU A 38 -25.68 15.07 35.78
CA LEU A 38 -26.34 16.35 36.06
C LEU A 38 -25.58 17.21 37.08
N PRO A 39 -25.19 16.71 38.27
CA PRO A 39 -24.42 17.49 39.25
C PRO A 39 -23.03 17.89 38.72
N LYS A 40 -22.43 17.08 37.84
CA LYS A 40 -21.13 17.40 37.23
C LYS A 40 -21.25 18.49 36.16
N TYR A 41 -22.33 18.49 35.40
CA TYR A 41 -22.60 19.51 34.38
C TYR A 41 -22.91 20.86 35.04
N GLU A 42 -23.69 20.87 36.12
CA GLU A 42 -24.04 22.05 36.89
C GLU A 42 -22.83 22.81 37.46
N ASN A 43 -21.70 22.14 37.68
CA ASN A 43 -20.44 22.78 38.07
C ASN A 43 -19.87 23.70 36.97
N TYR A 44 -20.19 23.45 35.70
CA TYR A 44 -19.76 24.28 34.57
C TYR A 44 -20.80 25.32 34.23
N LYS A 45 -22.09 24.95 34.28
CA LYS A 45 -23.19 25.84 33.88
C LYS A 45 -24.48 25.46 34.60
N LYS A 46 -25.08 26.43 35.30
CA LYS A 46 -26.37 26.26 35.98
C LYS A 46 -27.50 26.60 35.03
N ASP A 47 -27.95 25.59 34.29
CA ASP A 47 -29.13 25.66 33.42
C ASP A 47 -30.19 24.68 33.95
N ASP A 48 -31.49 24.99 33.81
CA ASP A 48 -32.59 24.11 34.20
C ASP A 48 -32.86 23.07 33.10
N LEU A 49 -31.94 22.11 32.96
CA LEU A 49 -31.94 21.11 31.89
C LEU A 49 -32.09 19.69 32.42
N ILE A 50 -32.87 18.89 31.71
CA ILE A 50 -32.97 17.44 31.93
C ILE A 50 -31.98 16.74 30.99
N ILE A 51 -31.01 16.02 31.56
CA ILE A 51 -30.03 15.26 30.78
C ILE A 51 -30.57 13.85 30.55
N SER A 52 -30.67 13.45 29.28
CA SER A 52 -31.01 12.08 28.88
C SER A 52 -29.90 11.49 28.01
N ILE A 53 -29.48 10.27 28.32
CA ILE A 53 -28.53 9.47 27.57
C ILE A 53 -29.31 8.45 26.76
N LYS A 54 -29.14 8.52 25.44
CA LYS A 54 -29.82 7.63 24.50
C LYS A 54 -28.78 6.88 23.67
N SER A 55 -29.12 5.64 23.32
CA SER A 55 -28.40 4.89 22.30
C SER A 55 -28.86 5.34 20.91
N GLU A 56 -27.93 5.63 20.01
CA GLU A 56 -28.19 6.08 18.63
C GLU A 56 -27.74 5.04 17.59
N ILE A 57 -28.01 3.76 17.85
CA ILE A 57 -27.76 2.71 16.84
C ILE A 57 -28.72 2.96 15.68
N ALA A 58 -28.19 3.09 14.46
CA ALA A 58 -28.96 3.31 13.24
C ALA A 58 -28.29 2.61 12.06
N ILE A 59 -29.09 2.08 11.14
CA ILE A 59 -28.58 1.52 9.88
C ILE A 59 -28.25 2.69 8.96
N LYS A 60 -26.95 2.91 8.71
CA LYS A 60 -26.48 3.95 7.77
C LYS A 60 -26.52 3.49 6.31
N GLY A 61 -26.71 2.19 6.09
CA GLY A 61 -26.96 1.54 4.81
C GLY A 61 -26.75 0.03 4.96
N PHE A 62 -27.47 -0.79 4.19
CA PHE A 62 -27.40 -2.25 4.33
C PHE A 62 -25.98 -2.82 4.24
N TYR A 63 -25.16 -2.17 3.43
CA TYR A 63 -23.82 -2.63 3.13
C TYR A 63 -22.73 -1.95 3.97
N SER A 64 -23.05 -0.87 4.70
CA SER A 64 -22.03 -0.13 5.48
C SER A 64 -21.60 -0.86 6.74
N ASP A 65 -22.48 -1.73 7.26
CA ASP A 65 -22.31 -2.37 8.56
C ASP A 65 -22.03 -3.88 8.41
N LEU A 66 -21.81 -4.35 7.17
CA LEU A 66 -21.50 -5.75 6.89
C LEU A 66 -20.05 -6.06 7.26
N VAL A 67 -19.89 -6.98 8.21
CA VAL A 67 -18.60 -7.56 8.56
C VAL A 67 -18.56 -8.96 7.96
N PRO A 68 -17.61 -9.26 7.06
CA PRO A 68 -17.59 -10.56 6.44
C PRO A 68 -16.87 -11.59 7.32
N TYR A 69 -17.41 -12.81 7.36
CA TYR A 69 -16.87 -13.95 8.11
C TYR A 69 -16.53 -15.11 7.17
N LEU A 70 -15.60 -15.96 7.56
CA LEU A 70 -15.20 -17.15 6.80
C LEU A 70 -15.53 -18.42 7.57
N ARG A 71 -16.06 -19.40 6.85
CA ARG A 71 -16.36 -20.74 7.36
C ARG A 71 -15.76 -21.78 6.42
N LYS A 72 -15.14 -22.83 6.97
CA LYS A 72 -14.73 -23.99 6.16
C LYS A 72 -16.00 -24.79 5.79
N LYS A 73 -16.00 -25.47 4.64
CA LYS A 73 -17.18 -26.18 4.13
C LYS A 73 -17.78 -27.18 5.13
N ASP A 74 -16.92 -27.82 5.94
CA ASP A 74 -17.29 -28.86 6.90
C ASP A 74 -17.24 -28.39 8.36
N ASP A 75 -17.24 -27.08 8.59
CA ASP A 75 -17.21 -26.48 9.93
C ASP A 75 -18.46 -25.64 10.17
N THR A 76 -18.98 -25.66 11.40
CA THR A 76 -20.13 -24.88 11.84
C THR A 76 -19.73 -23.56 12.50
N ASN A 77 -18.46 -23.42 12.91
CA ASN A 77 -17.98 -22.20 13.53
C ASN A 77 -17.60 -21.16 12.49
N ASP A 78 -18.22 -19.99 12.60
CA ASP A 78 -17.72 -18.79 11.94
C ASP A 78 -16.39 -18.44 12.58
N TYR A 79 -15.32 -18.49 11.80
CA TYR A 79 -14.01 -18.12 12.31
C TYR A 79 -13.96 -16.59 12.38
N PRO A 80 -13.83 -15.98 13.58
CA PRO A 80 -13.33 -14.62 13.65
C PRO A 80 -11.90 -14.71 13.11
N THR A 81 -11.74 -14.31 11.85
CA THR A 81 -10.51 -14.30 11.05
C THR A 81 -9.23 -14.35 11.88
N ALA A 82 -8.74 -15.56 12.17
CA ALA A 82 -7.36 -15.77 12.55
C ALA A 82 -6.54 -15.44 11.29
N GLY A 83 -6.16 -14.17 11.18
CA GLY A 83 -5.53 -13.55 10.02
C GLY A 83 -6.25 -12.27 9.60
N ASP A 84 -5.89 -11.15 10.27
CA ASP A 84 -6.33 -9.78 9.93
C ASP A 84 -6.23 -9.50 8.42
N GLY A 85 -5.20 -10.04 7.77
CA GLY A 85 -5.02 -9.97 6.33
C GLY A 85 -6.15 -10.54 5.46
N ARG A 86 -6.70 -11.71 5.81
CA ARG A 86 -7.80 -12.32 5.04
C ARG A 86 -9.10 -11.53 5.20
N LYS A 87 -9.33 -10.99 6.40
CA LYS A 87 -10.46 -10.08 6.66
C LYS A 87 -10.37 -8.86 5.76
N LYS A 88 -9.20 -8.22 5.68
CA LYS A 88 -8.97 -7.06 4.80
C LYS A 88 -9.28 -7.34 3.34
N ILE A 89 -8.75 -8.45 2.79
CA ILE A 89 -9.02 -8.82 1.39
C ILE A 89 -10.51 -9.03 1.16
N LEU A 90 -11.20 -9.73 2.05
CA LEU A 90 -12.63 -9.97 1.93
C LEU A 90 -13.45 -8.69 2.05
N THR A 91 -13.05 -7.78 2.94
CA THR A 91 -13.62 -6.44 3.08
C THR A 91 -13.43 -5.62 1.81
N TYR A 92 -12.23 -5.62 1.20
CA TYR A 92 -11.99 -4.93 -0.06
C TYR A 92 -12.85 -5.50 -1.19
N SER A 93 -12.94 -6.82 -1.31
CA SER A 93 -13.82 -7.47 -2.29
C SER A 93 -15.29 -7.09 -2.09
N LEU A 94 -15.77 -7.04 -0.84
CA LEU A 94 -17.12 -6.63 -0.51
C LEU A 94 -17.39 -5.18 -0.92
N TYR A 95 -16.49 -4.25 -0.58
CA TYR A 95 -16.62 -2.86 -1.00
C TYR A 95 -16.56 -2.70 -2.52
N GLY A 96 -15.70 -3.45 -3.20
CA GLY A 96 -15.64 -3.50 -4.67
C GLY A 96 -17.01 -3.83 -5.26
N LEU A 97 -17.65 -4.92 -4.79
CA LEU A 97 -18.98 -5.33 -5.25
C LEU A 97 -20.06 -4.30 -4.94
N ILE A 98 -20.07 -3.73 -3.72
CA ILE A 98 -21.05 -2.70 -3.33
C ILE A 98 -20.94 -1.47 -4.23
N ASN A 99 -19.72 -1.14 -4.66
CA ASN A 99 -19.46 0.02 -5.49
C ASN A 99 -19.78 -0.25 -6.97
N GLU A 100 -19.54 -1.44 -7.50
CA GLU A 100 -20.01 -1.85 -8.83
C GLU A 100 -21.53 -1.64 -8.97
N GLU A 101 -22.31 -1.97 -7.94
CA GLU A 101 -23.76 -1.74 -7.94
C GLU A 101 -24.16 -0.25 -7.91
N LYS A 102 -23.25 0.65 -7.53
CA LYS A 102 -23.49 2.10 -7.38
C LYS A 102 -22.84 2.94 -8.48
N GLN A 103 -22.02 2.35 -9.35
CA GLN A 103 -21.24 3.04 -10.39
C GLN A 103 -22.10 3.81 -11.40
N GLU A 104 -23.39 3.49 -11.54
CA GLU A 104 -24.28 4.22 -12.46
C GLU A 104 -24.57 5.67 -12.03
N SER A 105 -24.18 6.12 -10.83
CA SER A 105 -24.56 7.46 -10.33
C SER A 105 -23.47 8.28 -9.64
N LYS A 106 -22.29 7.71 -9.31
CA LYS A 106 -21.25 8.41 -8.54
C LYS A 106 -19.84 7.91 -8.86
N ILE A 107 -18.86 8.81 -8.83
CA ILE A 107 -17.43 8.47 -8.81
C ILE A 107 -17.08 7.97 -7.41
N VAL A 108 -16.47 6.78 -7.33
CA VAL A 108 -16.01 6.18 -6.08
C VAL A 108 -14.50 6.37 -5.96
N LEU A 109 -14.06 7.01 -4.87
CA LEU A 109 -12.64 7.19 -4.54
C LEU A 109 -12.25 6.20 -3.43
N TYR A 110 -11.25 5.37 -3.71
CA TYR A 110 -10.67 4.47 -2.72
C TYR A 110 -9.44 5.10 -2.09
N LEU A 111 -9.42 5.24 -0.77
CA LEU A 111 -8.27 5.70 0.01
C LEU A 111 -7.83 4.54 0.89
N ILE A 112 -6.63 3.99 0.64
CA ILE A 112 -6.11 2.83 1.36
C ILE A 112 -4.77 3.19 1.97
N GLU A 113 -4.66 2.99 3.29
CA GLU A 113 -3.43 3.22 4.04
C GLU A 113 -2.80 1.88 4.44
N GLU A 114 -1.52 1.70 4.11
CA GLU A 114 -0.67 0.56 4.50
C GLU A 114 -1.39 -0.81 4.46
N PRO A 115 -1.92 -1.23 3.30
CA PRO A 115 -2.69 -2.45 3.22
C PRO A 115 -1.89 -3.70 3.57
N GLU A 116 -0.55 -3.64 3.48
CA GLU A 116 0.37 -4.70 3.87
C GLU A 116 0.33 -5.10 5.35
N ASN A 117 -0.22 -4.25 6.22
CA ASN A 117 -0.26 -4.51 7.66
C ASN A 117 -0.98 -5.85 7.93
N ASN A 118 -0.31 -6.75 8.65
CA ASN A 118 -0.77 -8.11 8.95
C ASN A 118 -1.04 -9.01 7.73
N LEU A 119 -0.47 -8.68 6.56
CA LEU A 119 -0.45 -9.55 5.38
C LEU A 119 0.91 -10.22 5.22
N HIS A 120 0.91 -11.55 5.05
CA HIS A 120 2.09 -12.26 4.57
C HIS A 120 2.42 -11.84 3.13
N LYS A 121 3.71 -11.91 2.74
CA LYS A 121 4.24 -11.53 1.42
C LYS A 121 3.37 -12.02 0.25
N SER A 122 2.97 -13.28 0.27
CA SER A 122 2.14 -13.87 -0.79
C SER A 122 0.79 -13.15 -0.95
N LEU A 123 0.16 -12.73 0.15
CA LEU A 123 -1.09 -11.98 0.13
C LEU A 123 -0.89 -10.53 -0.31
N GLN A 124 0.25 -9.91 0.03
CA GLN A 124 0.58 -8.57 -0.47
C GLN A 124 0.72 -8.56 -2.00
N VAL A 125 1.40 -9.56 -2.57
CA VAL A 125 1.52 -9.72 -4.03
C VAL A 125 0.16 -10.00 -4.67
N SER A 126 -0.68 -10.83 -4.06
CA SER A 126 -2.06 -11.05 -4.55
C SER A 126 -2.88 -9.77 -4.50
N LEU A 127 -2.75 -8.97 -3.44
CA LEU A 127 -3.44 -7.70 -3.30
C LEU A 127 -2.96 -6.69 -4.35
N SER A 128 -1.64 -6.61 -4.60
CA SER A 128 -1.08 -5.81 -5.70
C SER A 128 -1.79 -6.10 -7.03
N LYS A 129 -1.94 -7.39 -7.37
CA LYS A 129 -2.64 -7.80 -8.59
C LYS A 129 -4.09 -7.31 -8.61
N VAL A 130 -4.81 -7.45 -7.51
CA VAL A 130 -6.22 -7.03 -7.45
C VAL A 130 -6.33 -5.52 -7.63
N LEU A 131 -5.53 -4.74 -6.90
CA LEU A 131 -5.60 -3.27 -6.90
C LEU A 131 -5.22 -2.64 -8.24
N PHE A 132 -4.24 -3.21 -8.95
CA PHE A 132 -3.72 -2.61 -10.19
C PHE A 132 -4.20 -3.28 -11.49
N SER A 133 -4.72 -4.51 -11.45
CA SER A 133 -5.16 -5.22 -12.68
C SER A 133 -6.68 -5.24 -12.89
N THR A 134 -7.48 -4.98 -11.85
CA THR A 134 -8.94 -4.98 -11.97
C THR A 134 -9.47 -3.56 -12.20
N GLN A 135 -10.40 -3.40 -13.14
CA GLN A 135 -11.02 -2.09 -13.45
C GLN A 135 -11.88 -1.54 -12.31
N ASN A 136 -12.13 -2.34 -11.27
CA ASN A 136 -12.99 -2.00 -10.13
C ASN A 136 -12.40 -0.91 -9.21
N TYR A 137 -11.10 -0.63 -9.33
CA TYR A 137 -10.37 0.37 -8.54
C TYR A 137 -9.82 1.50 -9.43
N GLU A 138 -10.64 2.03 -10.34
CA GLU A 138 -10.24 3.09 -11.28
C GLU A 138 -9.63 4.33 -10.58
N TYR A 139 -10.20 4.74 -9.44
CA TYR A 139 -9.71 5.89 -8.65
C TYR A 139 -9.25 5.44 -7.27
N ILE A 140 -7.98 5.04 -7.16
CA ILE A 140 -7.35 4.61 -5.91
C ILE A 140 -6.16 5.50 -5.53
N PHE A 141 -6.14 5.93 -4.27
CA PHE A 141 -4.96 6.47 -3.60
C PHE A 141 -4.50 5.48 -2.55
N LEU A 142 -3.23 5.11 -2.64
CA LEU A 142 -2.64 4.06 -1.83
C LEU A 142 -1.33 4.55 -1.24
N THR A 143 -1.18 4.43 0.09
CA THR A 143 0.11 4.56 0.76
C THR A 143 0.63 3.18 1.14
N THR A 144 1.93 2.96 0.98
CA THR A 144 2.56 1.69 1.33
C THR A 144 4.05 1.89 1.56
N HIS A 145 4.59 1.15 2.52
CA HIS A 145 6.03 0.96 2.75
C HIS A 145 6.51 -0.38 2.19
N SER A 146 5.60 -1.18 1.61
CA SER A 146 5.92 -2.50 1.09
C SER A 146 6.23 -2.48 -0.41
N PRO A 147 7.41 -2.96 -0.83
CA PRO A 147 7.69 -3.17 -2.25
C PRO A 147 6.74 -4.18 -2.88
N TYR A 148 6.21 -5.14 -2.10
CA TYR A 148 5.33 -6.20 -2.61
C TYR A 148 3.97 -5.67 -3.06
N ILE A 149 3.51 -4.55 -2.52
CA ILE A 149 2.22 -3.94 -2.88
C ILE A 149 2.31 -3.25 -4.25
N ILE A 150 3.48 -2.71 -4.62
CA ILE A 150 3.69 -2.04 -5.93
C ILE A 150 4.26 -2.97 -7.00
N TYR A 151 4.28 -4.28 -6.77
CA TYR A 151 4.77 -5.27 -7.74
C TYR A 151 4.02 -5.27 -9.07
N GLU A 152 2.77 -4.82 -9.10
CA GLU A 152 1.93 -4.84 -10.30
C GLU A 152 1.49 -3.43 -10.69
N MET A 153 2.31 -2.40 -10.38
CA MET A 153 2.02 -0.96 -10.55
C MET A 153 1.87 -0.47 -12.02
N ASP A 154 1.20 -1.24 -12.86
CA ASP A 154 0.91 -0.91 -14.25
C ASP A 154 0.03 0.35 -14.31
N ASN A 155 0.40 1.31 -15.17
CA ASN A 155 -0.30 2.58 -15.33
C ASN A 155 -0.47 3.40 -14.02
N ALA A 156 0.31 3.09 -12.99
CA ALA A 156 0.24 3.80 -11.71
C ALA A 156 0.94 5.16 -11.79
N ASN A 157 0.46 6.08 -10.96
CA ASN A 157 1.17 7.31 -10.64
C ASN A 157 1.88 7.11 -9.30
N LEU A 158 3.21 7.06 -9.33
CA LEU A 158 4.02 6.93 -8.12
C LEU A 158 4.30 8.31 -7.56
N VAL A 159 3.98 8.49 -6.28
CA VAL A 159 4.35 9.68 -5.53
C VAL A 159 5.39 9.28 -4.49
N ARG A 160 6.66 9.62 -4.75
CA ARG A 160 7.74 9.38 -3.78
C ARG A 160 7.81 10.56 -2.82
N ILE A 161 7.63 10.30 -1.54
CA ILE A 161 7.82 11.25 -0.45
C ILE A 161 9.12 10.85 0.26
N TYR A 162 10.07 11.78 0.34
CA TYR A 162 11.39 11.49 0.93
C TYR A 162 11.92 12.71 1.68
N LYS A 163 12.88 12.46 2.58
CA LYS A 163 13.56 13.51 3.36
C LYS A 163 14.89 13.83 2.69
N GLU A 164 15.05 15.06 2.20
CA GLU A 164 16.30 15.51 1.56
C GLU A 164 17.24 16.16 2.60
N LYS A 165 16.68 16.90 3.57
CA LYS A 165 17.35 17.53 4.74
C LYS A 165 16.36 17.66 5.90
N GLU A 166 16.83 17.97 7.12
CA GLU A 166 16.03 17.90 8.36
C GLU A 166 14.68 18.65 8.36
N LEU A 167 14.46 19.62 7.47
CA LEU A 167 13.29 20.49 7.46
C LEU A 167 12.43 20.44 6.18
N LEU A 168 12.82 19.68 5.15
CA LEU A 168 12.09 19.62 3.87
C LEU A 168 11.73 18.18 3.49
N THR A 169 10.44 17.96 3.24
CA THR A 169 9.87 16.69 2.75
C THR A 169 9.34 16.88 1.32
N PRO A 170 10.21 16.91 0.31
CA PRO A 170 9.78 16.98 -1.08
C PRO A 170 8.95 15.75 -1.50
N SER A 171 8.07 15.96 -2.48
CA SER A 171 7.37 14.89 -3.20
C SER A 171 7.69 14.95 -4.69
N ILE A 172 7.71 13.79 -5.33
CA ILE A 172 7.92 13.67 -6.78
C ILE A 172 6.84 12.77 -7.35
N LEU A 173 6.20 13.23 -8.41
CA LEU A 173 5.27 12.46 -9.21
C LEU A 173 5.98 11.82 -10.40
N TYR A 174 5.84 10.51 -10.54
CA TYR A 174 6.31 9.74 -11.68
C TYR A 174 5.17 8.89 -12.22
N LYS A 175 4.77 9.16 -13.47
CA LYS A 175 3.81 8.30 -14.18
C LYS A 175 4.55 7.10 -14.76
N VAL A 176 4.16 5.90 -14.35
CA VAL A 176 4.73 4.66 -14.87
C VAL A 176 4.38 4.56 -16.36
N PRO A 177 5.38 4.46 -17.27
CA PRO A 177 5.14 4.33 -18.70
C PRO A 177 4.47 3.00 -19.05
N GLU A 178 3.66 2.96 -20.10
CA GLU A 178 3.02 1.72 -20.58
C GLU A 178 4.04 0.63 -20.96
N GLU A 179 5.23 1.03 -21.42
CA GLU A 179 6.33 0.11 -21.75
C GLU A 179 6.81 -0.70 -20.55
N TYR A 180 6.55 -0.23 -19.33
CA TYR A 180 6.87 -0.93 -18.08
C TYR A 180 6.28 -2.34 -18.04
N VAL A 181 5.06 -2.52 -18.58
CA VAL A 181 4.36 -3.81 -18.65
C VAL A 181 5.19 -4.87 -19.38
N LYS A 182 6.00 -4.48 -20.37
CA LYS A 182 6.84 -5.40 -21.16
C LYS A 182 8.03 -5.94 -20.38
N PHE A 183 8.53 -5.18 -19.41
CA PHE A 183 9.71 -5.53 -18.62
C PHE A 183 9.36 -6.00 -17.20
N LYS A 184 8.06 -6.03 -16.89
CA LYS A 184 7.44 -6.36 -15.61
C LYS A 184 7.99 -7.61 -14.92
N LYS A 185 8.14 -8.70 -15.68
CA LYS A 185 8.57 -10.00 -15.13
C LYS A 185 10.01 -9.99 -14.60
N VAL A 186 10.87 -9.10 -15.10
CA VAL A 186 12.30 -9.04 -14.75
C VAL A 186 12.61 -7.82 -13.88
N LEU A 187 11.95 -6.68 -14.12
CA LEU A 187 12.19 -5.44 -13.39
C LEU A 187 11.54 -5.42 -11.99
N ASN A 188 10.32 -5.95 -11.82
CA ASN A 188 9.47 -5.44 -10.74
C ASN A 188 9.90 -5.79 -9.32
N ARG A 189 10.57 -6.93 -9.11
CA ARG A 189 10.99 -7.29 -7.73
C ARG A 189 12.13 -6.40 -7.25
N THR A 190 13.22 -6.35 -8.01
CA THR A 190 14.41 -5.59 -7.65
C THR A 190 14.19 -4.10 -7.81
N LEU A 191 13.43 -3.67 -8.82
CA LEU A 191 13.08 -2.26 -8.97
C LEU A 191 12.20 -1.78 -7.82
N ALA A 192 11.16 -2.54 -7.44
CA ALA A 192 10.27 -2.12 -6.36
C ALA A 192 11.06 -1.89 -5.07
N GLU A 193 11.99 -2.78 -4.70
CA GLU A 193 12.89 -2.59 -3.55
C GLU A 193 13.79 -1.35 -3.70
N ALA A 194 14.34 -1.11 -4.90
CA ALA A 194 15.12 0.09 -5.17
C ALA A 194 14.32 1.39 -5.00
N LEU A 195 12.99 1.39 -5.21
CA LEU A 195 12.16 2.57 -5.02
C LEU A 195 12.03 3.02 -3.56
N PHE A 196 12.17 2.09 -2.62
CA PHE A 196 12.16 2.37 -1.17
C PHE A 196 13.56 2.71 -0.64
N SER A 197 14.59 2.64 -1.49
CA SER A 197 15.97 2.88 -1.10
C SER A 197 16.32 4.37 -1.21
N SER A 198 17.24 4.82 -0.36
CA SER A 198 17.80 6.18 -0.45
C SER A 198 18.86 6.27 -1.55
N LYS A 199 19.63 5.19 -1.71
CA LYS A 199 20.76 5.07 -2.64
C LYS A 199 20.76 3.70 -3.29
N VAL A 200 21.05 3.62 -4.59
CA VAL A 200 21.07 2.35 -5.33
C VAL A 200 22.41 2.17 -6.05
N LEU A 201 23.11 1.07 -5.78
CA LEU A 201 24.27 0.65 -6.57
C LEU A 201 23.81 -0.32 -7.65
N LEU A 202 23.77 0.14 -8.89
CA LEU A 202 23.47 -0.70 -10.04
C LEU A 202 24.73 -1.49 -10.42
N VAL A 203 24.62 -2.83 -10.40
CA VAL A 203 25.68 -3.76 -10.79
C VAL A 203 25.25 -4.65 -11.94
N GLU A 204 26.19 -5.26 -12.65
CA GLU A 204 25.91 -6.03 -13.87
C GLU A 204 25.13 -7.32 -13.59
N GLY A 205 25.56 -8.09 -12.59
CA GLY A 205 24.91 -9.33 -12.20
C GLY A 205 25.15 -9.75 -10.75
N PRO A 206 24.84 -11.02 -10.42
CA PRO A 206 24.92 -11.52 -9.04
C PRO A 206 26.35 -11.64 -8.50
N SER A 207 27.35 -11.79 -9.37
CA SER A 207 28.76 -11.84 -8.97
C SER A 207 29.22 -10.53 -8.34
N GLU A 208 28.94 -9.40 -9.01
CA GLU A 208 29.28 -8.08 -8.50
C GLU A 208 28.43 -7.73 -7.28
N GLN A 209 27.17 -8.16 -7.26
CA GLN A 209 26.32 -8.00 -6.08
C GLN A 209 27.00 -8.60 -4.85
N LEU A 210 27.38 -9.88 -4.91
CA LEU A 210 28.05 -10.56 -3.80
C LEU A 210 29.36 -9.88 -3.40
N LEU A 211 30.15 -9.42 -4.38
CA LEU A 211 31.39 -8.69 -4.12
C LEU A 211 31.14 -7.40 -3.33
N PHE A 212 30.19 -6.58 -3.76
CA PHE A 212 29.89 -5.30 -3.10
C PHE A 212 29.19 -5.48 -1.75
N GLU A 213 28.37 -6.52 -1.59
CA GLU A 213 27.83 -6.92 -0.28
C GLU A 213 28.98 -7.16 0.71
N ARG A 214 29.99 -7.97 0.34
CA ARG A 214 31.17 -8.22 1.19
C ARG A 214 32.00 -6.98 1.47
N ILE A 215 32.18 -6.11 0.48
CA ILE A 215 32.92 -4.85 0.66
C ILE A 215 32.19 -3.93 1.65
N PHE A 216 30.87 -3.79 1.52
CA PHE A 216 30.09 -2.98 2.44
C PHE A 216 30.00 -3.60 3.82
N GLU A 217 29.80 -4.92 3.96
CA GLU A 217 29.87 -5.61 5.25
C GLU A 217 31.17 -5.27 6.02
N TYR A 218 32.30 -5.16 5.32
CA TYR A 218 33.59 -4.82 5.93
C TYR A 218 33.80 -3.32 6.18
N LYS A 219 33.39 -2.45 5.26
CA LYS A 219 33.67 -0.99 5.31
C LYS A 219 32.55 -0.15 5.92
N ARG A 220 31.30 -0.61 5.80
CA ARG A 220 30.04 0.06 6.19
C ARG A 220 29.00 -1.02 6.53
N PRO A 221 29.16 -1.74 7.65
CA PRO A 221 28.29 -2.87 8.00
C PRO A 221 26.80 -2.49 8.09
N ASP A 222 26.50 -1.22 8.33
CA ASP A 222 25.17 -0.59 8.43
C ASP A 222 24.66 -0.01 7.09
N TYR A 223 25.23 -0.40 5.95
CA TYR A 223 24.88 0.21 4.66
C TYR A 223 23.39 0.07 4.30
N GLU A 224 22.77 -1.08 4.60
CA GLU A 224 21.33 -1.32 4.35
C GLU A 224 20.46 -0.42 5.24
N GLU A 225 20.81 -0.25 6.52
CA GLU A 225 20.13 0.65 7.45
C GLU A 225 20.21 2.12 7.00
N ASN A 226 21.33 2.48 6.35
CA ASN A 226 21.51 3.78 5.69
C ASN A 226 20.80 3.89 4.33
N GLY A 227 19.97 2.91 3.96
CA GLY A 227 19.15 2.89 2.76
C GLY A 227 19.94 2.70 1.47
N ILE A 228 21.08 2.01 1.51
CA ILE A 228 21.83 1.61 0.32
C ILE A 228 21.36 0.22 -0.12
N TYR A 229 20.96 0.11 -1.39
CA TYR A 229 20.54 -1.15 -2.00
C TYR A 229 21.43 -1.49 -3.21
N ILE A 230 21.90 -2.73 -3.29
CA ILE A 230 22.68 -3.21 -4.45
C ILE A 230 21.71 -3.91 -5.40
N LEU A 231 21.52 -3.34 -6.59
CA LEU A 231 20.60 -3.85 -7.60
C LEU A 231 21.38 -4.48 -8.75
N PRO A 232 21.27 -5.81 -8.98
CA PRO A 232 21.78 -6.45 -10.18
C PRO A 232 20.85 -6.20 -11.38
N VAL A 233 21.37 -5.65 -12.48
CA VAL A 233 20.58 -5.33 -13.68
C VAL A 233 20.39 -6.53 -14.61
N ASN A 234 21.15 -7.61 -14.45
CA ASN A 234 20.99 -8.90 -15.13
C ASN A 234 20.74 -8.78 -16.65
N GLY A 235 21.47 -7.90 -17.32
CA GLY A 235 21.35 -7.70 -18.78
C GLY A 235 20.13 -6.89 -19.27
N ILE A 236 19.26 -6.41 -18.38
CA ILE A 236 18.07 -5.60 -18.73
C ILE A 236 18.47 -4.20 -19.24
N GLY A 237 19.68 -3.76 -18.87
CA GLY A 237 20.29 -2.51 -19.28
C GLY A 237 20.19 -1.44 -18.21
N PHE A 238 21.35 -0.91 -17.82
CA PHE A 238 21.48 0.15 -16.81
C PHE A 238 20.61 1.38 -17.09
N LEU A 239 20.40 1.75 -18.36
CA LEU A 239 19.64 2.93 -18.76
C LEU A 239 18.20 2.94 -18.25
N LYS A 240 17.55 1.79 -18.19
CA LYS A 240 16.15 1.70 -17.76
C LYS A 240 16.01 1.98 -16.27
N TYR A 241 16.86 1.35 -15.47
CA TYR A 241 16.94 1.61 -14.04
C TYR A 241 17.35 3.06 -13.78
N LYS A 242 18.39 3.54 -14.48
CA LYS A 242 18.85 4.92 -14.41
C LYS A 242 17.72 5.93 -14.62
N ASP A 243 16.96 5.81 -15.71
CA ASP A 243 15.90 6.76 -16.06
C ASP A 243 14.80 6.82 -14.98
N ILE A 244 14.43 5.66 -14.41
CA ILE A 244 13.42 5.59 -13.34
C ILE A 244 13.97 6.22 -12.04
N LEU A 245 15.21 5.89 -11.67
CA LEU A 245 15.84 6.39 -10.45
C LEU A 245 16.10 7.91 -10.54
N ASP A 246 16.56 8.41 -11.70
CA ASP A 246 16.72 9.85 -11.99
C ASP A 246 15.40 10.59 -11.81
N LYS A 247 14.32 10.10 -12.46
CA LYS A 247 12.99 10.74 -12.39
C LYS A 247 12.43 10.77 -10.97
N LEU A 248 12.73 9.76 -10.16
CA LEU A 248 12.33 9.68 -8.76
C LEU A 248 13.31 10.36 -7.80
N LYS A 249 14.38 10.99 -8.31
CA LYS A 249 15.50 11.56 -7.54
C LYS A 249 16.06 10.60 -6.48
N ILE A 250 16.20 9.34 -6.84
CA ILE A 250 16.92 8.35 -6.03
C ILE A 250 18.38 8.42 -6.46
N TYR A 251 19.29 8.61 -5.50
CA TYR A 251 20.72 8.62 -5.83
C TYR A 251 21.13 7.23 -6.32
N TYR A 252 21.90 7.16 -7.39
CA TYR A 252 22.45 5.89 -7.85
C TYR A 252 23.91 6.01 -8.28
N ALA A 253 24.60 4.88 -8.23
CA ALA A 253 25.91 4.68 -8.83
C ALA A 253 25.85 3.45 -9.74
N ILE A 254 26.63 3.45 -10.81
CA ILE A 254 26.70 2.33 -11.76
C ILE A 254 28.10 1.74 -11.72
N LYS A 255 28.19 0.41 -11.52
CA LYS A 255 29.39 -0.39 -11.65
C LYS A 255 29.14 -1.55 -12.62
N THR A 256 30.08 -1.74 -13.54
CA THR A 256 30.05 -2.76 -14.59
C THR A 256 31.44 -3.37 -14.64
N ASP A 257 31.53 -4.62 -15.10
CA ASP A 257 32.81 -5.24 -15.28
C ASP A 257 33.62 -4.52 -16.38
N ASN A 258 34.93 -4.46 -16.21
CA ASN A 258 35.85 -3.87 -17.16
C ASN A 258 36.18 -4.88 -18.27
N ASP A 259 35.15 -5.29 -19.01
CA ASP A 259 35.31 -6.21 -20.14
C ASP A 259 36.27 -5.62 -21.17
N LEU A 260 37.35 -6.36 -21.45
CA LEU A 260 38.35 -6.05 -22.45
C LEU A 260 38.12 -6.92 -23.69
N ARG A 261 37.80 -6.31 -24.83
CA ARG A 261 37.75 -7.01 -26.11
C ARG A 261 38.94 -6.64 -26.97
N LYS A 262 39.77 -7.63 -27.32
CA LYS A 262 40.85 -7.46 -28.29
C LYS A 262 40.26 -7.51 -29.70
N ASN A 263 40.47 -6.47 -30.49
CA ASN A 263 40.10 -6.43 -31.91
C ASN A 263 41.32 -5.98 -32.71
N ASN A 264 41.82 -6.82 -33.62
CA ASN A 264 42.96 -6.52 -34.51
C ASN A 264 44.13 -5.75 -33.84
N ASN A 265 44.66 -6.29 -32.73
CA ASN A 265 45.74 -5.73 -31.89
C ASN A 265 45.44 -4.48 -31.05
N GLU A 266 44.21 -3.96 -31.05
CA GLU A 266 43.77 -2.92 -30.13
C GLU A 266 42.87 -3.49 -29.02
N TYR A 267 43.06 -3.03 -27.79
CA TYR A 267 42.20 -3.36 -26.66
C TYR A 267 41.07 -2.34 -26.55
N VAL A 268 39.83 -2.80 -26.68
CA VAL A 268 38.65 -1.97 -26.43
C VAL A 268 38.14 -2.24 -25.02
N LEU A 269 38.19 -1.21 -24.17
CA LEU A 269 37.57 -1.19 -22.84
C LEU A 269 36.04 -1.08 -22.99
N LEU A 270 35.35 -2.19 -23.13
CA LEU A 270 33.90 -2.22 -23.33
C LEU A 270 33.15 -1.75 -22.08
N GLY A 271 33.63 -2.12 -20.88
CA GLY A 271 33.08 -1.62 -19.60
C GLY A 271 33.15 -0.10 -19.50
N PHE A 272 34.33 0.48 -19.75
CA PHE A 272 34.53 1.94 -19.72
C PHE A 272 33.69 2.67 -20.79
N ARG A 273 33.61 2.15 -22.01
CA ARG A 273 32.75 2.72 -23.07
C ARG A 273 31.26 2.64 -22.71
N ARG A 274 30.82 1.59 -22.01
CA ARG A 274 29.45 1.50 -21.47
C ARG A 274 29.20 2.58 -20.43
N CYS A 275 30.07 2.74 -19.42
CA CYS A 275 29.96 3.80 -18.41
C CYS A 275 29.93 5.22 -18.99
N ASN A 276 30.80 5.52 -19.96
CA ASN A 276 30.84 6.84 -20.59
C ASN A 276 29.57 7.18 -21.37
N LYS A 277 28.91 6.18 -21.97
CA LYS A 277 27.58 6.37 -22.61
C LYS A 277 26.49 6.74 -21.60
N PHE A 278 26.69 6.45 -20.31
CA PHE A 278 25.74 6.77 -19.25
C PHE A 278 25.99 8.13 -18.59
N GLY A 279 27.04 8.86 -18.99
CA GLY A 279 27.35 10.21 -18.50
C GLY A 279 27.89 10.26 -17.07
N LEU A 280 28.38 9.14 -16.53
CA LEU A 280 28.88 9.05 -15.16
C LEU A 280 30.40 9.14 -15.11
N SER A 281 30.90 10.20 -14.47
CA SER A 281 32.31 10.40 -14.14
C SER A 281 32.63 9.80 -12.77
N THR A 282 32.66 8.47 -12.61
CA THR A 282 33.48 7.85 -11.55
C THR A 282 33.83 6.40 -11.85
N VAL A 283 34.99 6.22 -12.48
CA VAL A 283 35.70 4.96 -12.61
C VAL A 283 36.91 5.07 -11.67
N TYR A 284 36.97 4.21 -10.67
CA TYR A 284 38.17 3.95 -9.88
C TYR A 284 38.48 2.48 -10.03
#